data_AF-A0A956AJI0-F1
#
_entry.id   AF-A0A956AJI0-F1
#
_cell.length_a   1.000
_cell.length_b   1.000
_cell.length_c   1.000
_cell.angle_alpha   90.00
_cell.angle_beta   90.00
_cell.angle_gamma   90.00
#
_symmetry.space_group_name_H-M   'P 1'
#
loop_
_entity.id
_entity.type
_entity.pdbx_description
1 polymer ?
#
loop_
_entity_poly.entity_id
_entity_poly.type
_entity_poly.pdbx_seq_one_letter_code
_entity_poly.pdbx_strand_id
1 'polypeptide(L)'
;MPSRAWRIGLVCLAFAIVAGVAGCDAAPADPTPIGAVRAFLSAVERSGWDAGARHDVYALLSGSAQAALRKRARVASALAGRTIEVPKMLAEGRLFLRGGIGARSPMEAEVDGDRAVVLVRAGRHGAVVARVPMAQEHGRWGVALAVPPLADAPAGGPDTEPLAAPTVPTAPVR
;
A
#
# COMPACT_ATOMS: atom_id res chain seq x y z
N MET A 1 -0.64 -62.06 -19.99
CA MET A 1 0.03 -61.09 -20.87
C MET A 1 -0.74 -59.77 -20.83
N PRO A 2 -0.42 -58.83 -19.92
CA PRO A 2 -1.14 -57.56 -19.82
C PRO A 2 -0.78 -56.63 -20.98
N SER A 3 -1.82 -56.17 -21.69
CA SER A 3 -1.80 -55.36 -22.90
C SER A 3 -1.11 -54.02 -22.72
N ARG A 4 -0.17 -53.72 -23.62
CA ARG A 4 0.69 -52.51 -23.67
C ARG A 4 -0.07 -51.17 -23.68
N ALA A 5 -1.37 -51.19 -23.95
CA ALA A 5 -2.24 -50.01 -24.01
C ALA A 5 -2.45 -49.32 -22.64
N TRP A 6 -2.38 -50.03 -21.52
CA TRP A 6 -2.62 -49.45 -20.18
C TRP A 6 -1.45 -48.58 -19.70
N ARG A 7 -0.22 -48.90 -20.10
CA ARG A 7 0.97 -48.14 -19.67
C ARG A 7 1.02 -46.72 -20.24
N ILE A 8 0.41 -46.50 -21.41
CA ILE A 8 0.46 -45.20 -22.09
C ILE A 8 -0.51 -44.21 -21.44
N GLY A 9 -1.69 -44.66 -20.99
CA GLY A 9 -2.67 -43.81 -20.31
C GLY A 9 -2.18 -43.30 -18.94
N LEU A 10 -1.39 -44.11 -18.22
CA LEU A 10 -0.89 -43.73 -16.89
C LEU A 10 0.22 -42.67 -16.96
N VAL A 11 1.04 -42.68 -18.03
CA VAL A 11 2.15 -41.73 -18.21
C VAL A 11 1.64 -40.33 -18.58
N CYS A 12 0.60 -40.22 -19.41
CA CYS A 12 0.01 -38.92 -19.74
C CYS A 12 -0.69 -38.27 -18.53
N LEU A 13 -1.34 -39.06 -17.67
CA LEU A 13 -1.99 -38.55 -16.46
C LEU A 13 -0.95 -38.08 -15.42
N ALA A 14 0.18 -38.79 -15.29
CA ALA A 14 1.27 -38.37 -14.40
C ALA A 14 1.95 -37.08 -14.87
N PHE A 15 2.09 -36.86 -16.18
CA PHE A 15 2.69 -35.65 -16.73
C PHE A 15 1.81 -34.39 -16.55
N ALA A 16 0.48 -34.56 -16.58
CA ALA A 16 -0.46 -33.46 -16.35
C ALA A 16 -0.49 -32.97 -14.89
N ILE A 17 -0.16 -33.83 -13.91
CA ILE A 17 -0.17 -33.46 -12.48
C ILE A 17 1.13 -32.71 -12.09
N VAL A 18 2.26 -32.99 -12.75
CA VAL A 18 3.55 -32.33 -12.44
C VAL A 18 3.63 -30.90 -13.00
N ALA A 19 2.87 -30.56 -14.04
CA ALA A 19 2.86 -29.22 -14.62
C ALA A 19 2.10 -28.16 -13.80
N GLY A 20 1.35 -28.55 -12.76
CA GLY A 20 0.49 -27.65 -11.98
C GLY A 20 1.14 -26.91 -10.81
N VAL A 21 2.39 -27.22 -10.43
CA VAL A 21 3.03 -26.64 -9.22
C VAL A 21 4.05 -25.55 -9.52
N ALA A 22 4.27 -25.18 -10.78
CA ALA A 22 5.04 -24.00 -11.15
C ALA A 22 4.14 -22.75 -11.22
N GLY A 23 3.35 -22.53 -10.17
CA GLY A 23 2.77 -21.21 -9.89
C GLY A 23 3.91 -20.30 -9.45
N CYS A 24 4.70 -19.82 -10.40
CA CYS A 24 5.77 -18.85 -10.19
C CYS A 24 5.14 -17.52 -9.74
N ASP A 25 4.82 -17.41 -8.44
CA ASP A 25 4.90 -16.14 -7.76
C ASP A 25 6.39 -15.78 -7.80
N ALA A 26 6.78 -14.98 -8.79
CA ALA A 26 8.17 -14.62 -9.00
C ALA A 26 8.67 -13.99 -7.71
N ALA A 27 9.56 -14.71 -7.00
CA ALA A 27 10.13 -14.24 -5.75
C ALA A 27 10.68 -12.82 -5.99
N PRO A 28 10.38 -11.85 -5.11
CA PRO A 28 10.84 -10.48 -5.30
C PRO A 28 12.36 -10.48 -5.48
N ALA A 29 12.83 -9.73 -6.48
CA ALA A 29 14.24 -9.69 -6.86
C ALA A 29 15.18 -9.33 -5.70
N ASP A 30 14.64 -8.67 -4.67
CA ASP A 30 15.32 -8.34 -3.43
C ASP A 30 14.34 -8.54 -2.26
N PRO A 31 14.44 -9.64 -1.49
CA PRO A 31 13.52 -9.95 -0.38
C PRO A 31 13.85 -9.18 0.90
N THR A 32 14.69 -8.13 0.83
CA THR A 32 15.00 -7.27 1.98
C THR A 32 13.95 -6.15 2.15
N PRO A 33 13.85 -5.53 3.35
CA PRO A 33 13.02 -4.34 3.53
C PRO A 33 13.38 -3.21 2.56
N ILE A 34 14.67 -3.03 2.27
CA ILE A 34 15.19 -2.02 1.34
C ILE A 34 14.70 -2.33 -0.08
N GLY A 35 14.79 -3.60 -0.50
CA GLY A 35 14.26 -4.07 -1.78
C GLY A 35 12.78 -3.75 -1.96
N ALA A 36 11.98 -4.03 -0.92
CA ALA A 36 10.55 -3.73 -0.91
C ALA A 36 10.27 -2.22 -0.99
N VAL A 37 11.00 -1.37 -0.25
CA VAL A 37 10.87 0.09 -0.35
C VAL A 37 11.27 0.61 -1.73
N ARG A 38 12.33 0.06 -2.33
CA ARG A 38 12.76 0.41 -3.68
C ARG A 38 11.69 0.07 -4.71
N ALA A 39 11.10 -1.13 -4.61
CA ALA A 39 10.00 -1.54 -5.46
C ALA A 39 8.78 -0.62 -5.28
N PHE A 40 8.46 -0.26 -4.03
CA PHE A 40 7.36 0.65 -3.70
C PHE A 40 7.57 2.03 -4.31
N LEU A 41 8.73 2.66 -4.09
CA LEU A 41 9.04 3.97 -4.67
C LEU A 41 9.02 3.94 -6.20
N SER A 42 9.53 2.86 -6.81
CA SER A 42 9.45 2.67 -8.27
C SER A 42 8.01 2.56 -8.77
N ALA A 43 7.14 1.86 -8.05
CA ALA A 43 5.73 1.77 -8.39
C ALA A 43 5.01 3.11 -8.21
N VAL A 44 5.34 3.86 -7.15
CA VAL A 44 4.80 5.21 -6.89
C VAL A 44 5.22 6.19 -7.98
N GLU A 45 6.50 6.19 -8.38
CA GLU A 45 6.99 6.98 -9.52
C GLU A 45 6.16 6.67 -10.77
N ARG A 46 6.05 5.38 -11.15
CA ARG A 46 5.26 4.95 -12.31
C ARG A 46 3.79 5.33 -12.24
N SER A 47 3.20 5.33 -11.04
CA SER A 47 1.78 5.68 -10.84
C SER A 47 1.40 7.11 -11.26
N GLY A 48 2.41 7.98 -11.45
CA GLY A 48 2.22 9.33 -11.95
C GLY A 48 1.86 9.42 -13.43
N TRP A 49 2.11 8.37 -14.21
CA TRP A 49 1.81 8.31 -15.65
C TRP A 49 1.15 7.00 -16.10
N ASP A 50 1.17 5.95 -15.27
CA ASP A 50 0.52 4.67 -15.51
C ASP A 50 -0.54 4.40 -14.43
N ALA A 51 -1.81 4.32 -14.84
CA ALA A 51 -2.91 4.02 -13.93
C ALA A 51 -2.80 2.60 -13.34
N GLY A 52 -2.23 1.65 -14.09
CA GLY A 52 -2.02 0.27 -13.67
C GLY A 52 -1.05 0.15 -12.50
N ALA A 53 0.00 0.97 -12.46
CA ALA A 53 1.00 0.99 -11.40
C ALA A 53 0.43 1.30 -10.00
N ARG A 54 -0.79 1.85 -9.87
CA ARG A 54 -1.46 2.02 -8.56
C ARG A 54 -1.81 0.68 -7.92
N HIS A 55 -2.09 -0.35 -8.72
CA HIS A 55 -2.28 -1.71 -8.23
C HIS A 55 -0.98 -2.28 -7.68
N ASP A 56 0.16 -2.03 -8.34
CA ASP A 56 1.48 -2.45 -7.86
C ASP A 56 1.80 -1.79 -6.52
N VAL A 57 1.55 -0.48 -6.39
CA VAL A 57 1.73 0.24 -5.11
C VAL A 57 0.90 -0.41 -4.01
N TYR A 58 -0.38 -0.67 -4.28
CA TYR A 58 -1.27 -1.32 -3.31
C TYR A 58 -0.79 -2.73 -2.93
N ALA A 59 -0.30 -3.52 -3.89
CA ALA A 59 0.21 -4.87 -3.68
C ALA A 59 1.51 -4.90 -2.85
N LEU A 60 2.23 -3.78 -2.73
CA LEU A 60 3.46 -3.62 -1.93
C LEU A 60 3.20 -3.11 -0.51
N LEU A 61 1.94 -2.81 -0.16
CA LEU A 61 1.55 -2.47 1.21
C LEU A 61 1.45 -3.73 2.08
N SER A 62 1.67 -3.56 3.39
CA SER A 62 1.37 -4.61 4.38
C SER A 62 -0.12 -5.00 4.34
N GLY A 63 -0.45 -6.22 4.72
CA GLY A 63 -1.84 -6.70 4.76
C GLY A 63 -2.72 -5.84 5.68
N SER A 64 -2.17 -5.37 6.80
CA SER A 64 -2.82 -4.41 7.70
C SER A 64 -3.15 -3.08 7.01
N ALA A 65 -2.20 -2.48 6.29
CA ALA A 65 -2.40 -1.24 5.55
C ALA A 65 -3.43 -1.42 4.41
N GLN A 66 -3.36 -2.54 3.69
CA GLN A 66 -4.35 -2.89 2.67
C GLN A 66 -5.76 -3.03 3.27
N ALA A 67 -5.89 -3.70 4.43
CA ALA A 67 -7.17 -3.88 5.10
C ALA A 67 -7.78 -2.53 5.54
N ALA A 68 -6.95 -1.63 6.08
CA ALA A 68 -7.36 -0.29 6.47
C ALA A 68 -7.83 0.55 5.26
N LEU A 69 -7.11 0.49 4.13
CA LEU A 69 -7.52 1.14 2.89
C LEU A 69 -8.83 0.57 2.33
N ARG A 70 -9.02 -0.76 2.36
CA ARG A 70 -10.29 -1.39 1.97
C ARG A 70 -11.46 -0.91 2.84
N LYS A 71 -11.26 -0.80 4.17
CA LYS A 71 -12.28 -0.27 5.08
C LYS A 71 -12.68 1.15 4.70
N ARG A 72 -11.68 2.00 4.41
CA ARG A 72 -11.90 3.38 3.95
C ARG A 72 -12.62 3.46 2.61
N ALA A 73 -12.24 2.64 1.63
CA ALA A 73 -12.91 2.61 0.34
C ALA A 73 -14.39 2.26 0.47
N ARG A 74 -14.72 1.27 1.33
CA ARG A 74 -16.12 0.92 1.62
C ARG A 74 -16.90 2.09 2.21
N VAL A 75 -16.36 2.74 3.24
CA VAL A 75 -17.01 3.88 3.90
C VAL A 75 -17.18 5.05 2.94
N ALA A 76 -16.13 5.40 2.20
CA ALA A 76 -16.17 6.48 1.23
C ALA A 76 -17.17 6.19 0.10
N SER A 77 -17.28 4.93 -0.34
CA SER A 77 -18.26 4.52 -1.36
C SER A 77 -19.69 4.66 -0.86
N ALA A 78 -19.95 4.23 0.39
CA ALA A 78 -21.25 4.35 1.03
C ALA A 78 -21.68 5.82 1.15
N LEU A 79 -20.76 6.71 1.53
CA LEU A 79 -21.03 8.15 1.65
C LEU A 79 -21.19 8.85 0.28
N ALA A 80 -20.43 8.44 -0.73
CA ALA A 80 -20.44 9.07 -2.05
C ALA A 80 -21.55 8.55 -2.98
N GLY A 81 -22.28 7.50 -2.58
CA GLY A 81 -23.29 6.85 -3.43
C GLY A 81 -22.72 6.20 -4.70
N ARG A 82 -21.41 5.95 -4.75
CA ARG A 82 -20.70 5.34 -5.89
C ARG A 82 -19.51 4.52 -5.44
N THR A 83 -19.13 3.53 -6.22
CA THR A 83 -17.95 2.70 -5.94
C THR A 83 -16.66 3.52 -6.11
N ILE A 84 -15.88 3.61 -5.03
CA ILE A 84 -14.53 4.16 -5.03
C ILE A 84 -13.55 3.00 -4.94
N GLU A 85 -12.73 2.84 -5.97
CA GLU A 85 -11.71 1.79 -6.00
C GLU A 85 -10.57 2.11 -5.04
N VAL A 86 -10.10 1.09 -4.32
CA VAL A 86 -9.03 1.21 -3.33
C VAL A 86 -7.75 1.83 -3.92
N PRO A 87 -7.26 1.42 -5.11
CA PRO A 87 -6.05 2.01 -5.70
C PRO A 87 -6.24 3.48 -6.08
N LYS A 88 -7.48 3.94 -6.30
CA LYS A 88 -7.78 5.36 -6.57
C LYS A 88 -7.75 6.22 -5.31
N MET A 89 -7.73 5.61 -4.12
CA MET A 89 -7.53 6.33 -2.85
C MET A 89 -6.05 6.61 -2.55
N LEU A 90 -5.12 5.97 -3.27
CA LEU A 90 -3.71 6.29 -3.16
C LEU A 90 -3.45 7.64 -3.84
N ALA A 91 -2.82 8.55 -3.10
CA ALA A 91 -2.41 9.84 -3.62
C ALA A 91 -1.50 9.66 -4.84
N GLU A 92 -1.64 10.53 -5.84
CA GLU A 92 -0.79 10.48 -7.02
C GLU A 92 0.69 10.65 -6.64
N GLY A 93 1.56 9.85 -7.26
CA GLY A 93 2.97 9.70 -6.89
C GLY A 93 3.77 11.00 -6.75
N ARG A 94 3.33 12.09 -7.40
CA ARG A 94 3.96 13.42 -7.29
C ARG A 94 3.99 13.97 -5.86
N LEU A 95 3.04 13.59 -5.01
CA LEU A 95 2.99 14.07 -3.62
C LEU A 95 4.05 13.39 -2.74
N PHE A 96 4.48 12.18 -3.06
CA PHE A 96 5.47 11.42 -2.28
C PHE A 96 6.92 11.80 -2.60
N LEU A 97 7.18 12.38 -3.78
CA LEU A 97 8.55 12.55 -4.33
C LEU A 97 9.07 13.99 -4.29
N ARG A 98 8.29 14.96 -3.78
CA ARG A 98 8.64 16.39 -3.75
C ARG A 98 9.95 16.71 -3.00
N GLY A 99 10.51 15.78 -2.23
CA GLY A 99 11.77 15.92 -1.50
C GLY A 99 13.03 15.38 -2.19
N GLY A 100 12.98 15.03 -3.49
CA GLY A 100 14.12 14.42 -4.19
C GLY A 100 14.41 12.97 -3.76
N ILE A 101 13.39 12.30 -3.22
CA ILE A 101 13.41 10.90 -2.85
C ILE A 101 12.97 10.08 -4.06
N GLY A 102 13.65 8.97 -4.34
CA GLY A 102 13.25 8.02 -5.38
C GLY A 102 13.82 6.63 -5.14
N ALA A 103 13.55 5.70 -6.05
CA ALA A 103 14.00 4.32 -5.95
C ALA A 103 15.53 4.16 -5.85
N ARG A 104 16.30 5.15 -6.31
CA ARG A 104 17.77 5.19 -6.27
C ARG A 104 18.34 5.96 -5.07
N SER A 105 17.50 6.49 -4.19
CA SER A 105 17.96 7.18 -2.98
C SER A 105 18.74 6.20 -2.08
N PRO A 106 19.78 6.67 -1.37
CA PRO A 106 20.45 5.85 -0.36
C PRO A 106 19.46 5.49 0.75
N MET A 107 19.54 4.23 1.17
CA MET A 107 18.64 3.64 2.15
C MET A 107 19.43 2.83 3.17
N GLU A 108 18.94 2.84 4.39
CA GLU A 108 19.46 2.05 5.51
C GLU A 108 18.26 1.44 6.23
N ALA A 109 18.38 0.20 6.70
CA ALA A 109 17.28 -0.50 7.37
C ALA A 109 17.66 -0.87 8.80
N GLU A 110 16.81 -0.48 9.73
CA GLU A 110 16.82 -0.95 11.10
C GLU A 110 15.78 -2.06 11.19
N VAL A 111 16.21 -3.32 11.34
CA VAL A 111 15.34 -4.50 11.36
C VAL A 111 15.21 -5.01 12.79
N ASP A 112 13.97 -5.20 13.24
CA ASP A 112 13.60 -5.76 14.54
C ASP A 112 12.55 -6.85 14.33
N GLY A 113 13.02 -8.10 14.22
CA GLY A 113 12.16 -9.26 13.95
C GLY A 113 11.38 -9.14 12.64
N ASP A 114 10.05 -9.10 12.75
CA ASP A 114 9.10 -8.96 11.65
C ASP A 114 8.78 -7.50 11.30
N ARG A 115 9.46 -6.54 11.92
CA ARG A 115 9.30 -5.11 11.65
C ARG A 115 10.63 -4.51 11.20
N ALA A 116 10.53 -3.46 10.39
CA ALA A 116 11.71 -2.68 10.04
C ALA A 116 11.34 -1.22 9.83
N VAL A 117 12.33 -0.34 9.97
CA VAL A 117 12.24 1.06 9.54
C VAL A 117 13.32 1.29 8.50
N VAL A 118 12.92 1.66 7.29
CA VAL A 118 13.85 2.05 6.24
C VAL A 118 14.01 3.56 6.24
N LEU A 119 15.22 4.01 6.51
CA LEU A 119 15.62 5.41 6.49
C LEU A 119 16.02 5.77 5.05
N VAL A 120 15.36 6.75 4.46
CA VAL A 120 15.64 7.23 3.09
C VAL A 120 16.32 8.60 3.18
N ARG A 121 17.45 8.75 2.48
CA ARG A 121 18.29 9.96 2.52
C ARG A 121 18.24 10.75 1.21
N ALA A 122 18.37 12.07 1.31
CA ALA A 122 18.45 12.96 0.15
C ALA A 122 19.86 12.96 -0.47
N GLY A 123 20.14 12.05 -1.39
CA GLY A 123 21.47 11.89 -1.99
C GLY A 123 22.47 11.21 -1.04
N ARG A 124 23.70 10.96 -1.54
CA ARG A 124 24.68 10.01 -0.95
C ARG A 124 25.06 10.30 0.51
N HIS A 125 25.14 11.57 0.90
CA HIS A 125 25.49 12.00 2.26
C HIS A 125 24.43 12.93 2.86
N GLY A 126 23.20 12.86 2.37
CA GLY A 126 22.13 13.74 2.81
C GLY A 126 21.53 13.37 4.16
N ALA A 127 20.75 14.31 4.68
CA ALA A 127 19.88 14.08 5.83
C ALA A 127 18.84 12.98 5.52
N VAL A 128 18.38 12.30 6.57
CA VAL A 128 17.22 11.41 6.50
C VAL A 128 16.00 12.29 6.23
N VAL A 129 15.30 12.01 5.13
CA VAL A 129 14.14 12.77 4.68
C VAL A 129 12.84 11.97 4.77
N ALA A 130 12.93 10.65 4.90
CA ALA A 130 11.79 9.80 5.19
C ALA A 130 12.18 8.61 6.07
N ARG A 131 11.24 8.20 6.92
CA ARG A 131 11.29 6.94 7.68
C ARG A 131 10.10 6.10 7.21
N VAL A 132 10.38 4.99 6.56
CA VAL A 132 9.34 4.12 5.97
C VAL A 132 9.17 2.90 6.87
N PRO A 133 8.10 2.83 7.67
CA PRO A 133 7.82 1.65 8.48
C PRO A 133 7.43 0.47 7.58
N MET A 134 7.93 -0.71 7.93
CA MET A 134 7.78 -1.95 7.21
C MET A 134 7.32 -3.06 8.15
N ALA A 135 6.52 -3.98 7.62
CA ALA A 135 6.14 -5.22 8.30
C ALA A 135 6.39 -6.40 7.38
N GLN A 136 6.85 -7.52 7.95
CA GLN A 136 7.03 -8.79 7.25
C GLN A 136 5.82 -9.69 7.53
N GLU A 137 5.12 -10.08 6.49
CA GLU A 137 3.97 -10.98 6.57
C GLU A 137 4.20 -12.13 5.59
N HIS A 138 4.11 -13.39 6.06
CA HIS A 138 4.33 -14.58 5.23
C HIS A 138 5.66 -14.55 4.45
N GLY A 139 6.73 -14.04 5.08
CA GLY A 139 8.05 -13.94 4.45
C GLY A 139 8.22 -12.78 3.47
N ARG A 140 7.20 -11.92 3.30
CA ARG A 140 7.23 -10.77 2.38
C ARG A 140 7.18 -9.46 3.15
N TRP A 141 8.11 -8.55 2.84
CA TRP A 141 8.09 -7.19 3.37
C TRP A 141 7.06 -6.32 2.64
N GLY A 142 6.25 -5.59 3.40
CA GLY A 142 5.29 -4.61 2.91
C GLY A 142 5.39 -3.29 3.66
N VAL A 143 5.06 -2.19 2.98
CA VAL A 143 5.04 -0.85 3.58
C VAL A 143 3.86 -0.76 4.56
N ALA A 144 4.16 -0.51 5.83
CA ALA A 144 3.19 -0.37 6.89
C ALA A 144 2.65 1.08 6.92
N LEU A 145 1.87 1.45 5.91
CA LEU A 145 1.31 2.79 5.82
C LEU A 145 0.38 3.06 7.01
N ALA A 146 0.70 4.10 7.80
CA ALA A 146 -0.16 4.57 8.86
C ALA A 146 -1.42 5.18 8.24
N VAL A 147 -2.48 4.39 8.14
CA VAL A 147 -3.81 4.86 7.75
C VAL A 147 -4.49 5.32 9.04
N PRO A 148 -4.76 6.62 9.25
CA PRO A 148 -5.43 7.07 10.47
C PRO A 148 -6.73 6.29 10.66
N PRO A 149 -7.06 5.86 11.89
CA PRO A 149 -8.34 5.22 12.14
C PRO A 149 -9.43 6.14 11.62
N LEU A 150 -10.40 5.58 10.89
CA LEU A 150 -11.67 6.26 10.73
C LEU A 150 -12.18 6.41 12.15
N ALA A 151 -12.28 7.65 12.65
CA ALA A 151 -13.09 7.89 13.82
C ALA A 151 -14.44 7.21 13.56
N ASP A 152 -14.89 6.37 14.48
CA ASP A 152 -16.27 5.90 14.43
C ASP A 152 -17.09 7.18 14.45
N ALA A 153 -17.68 7.54 13.31
CA ALA A 153 -18.52 8.72 13.24
C ALA A 153 -19.55 8.54 14.36
N PRO A 154 -19.65 9.47 15.33
CA PRO A 154 -20.67 9.34 16.34
C PRO A 154 -22.01 9.22 15.61
N ALA A 155 -22.84 8.27 16.04
CA ALA A 155 -24.20 8.09 15.53
C ALA A 155 -25.15 9.23 15.95
N GLY A 156 -24.61 10.42 16.21
CA GLY A 156 -25.31 11.67 16.37
C GLY A 156 -24.91 12.57 15.21
N GLY A 157 -25.90 13.07 14.46
CA GLY A 157 -25.69 14.24 13.61
C GLY A 157 -25.11 15.39 14.43
N PRO A 158 -24.69 16.50 13.81
CA PRO A 158 -24.44 17.70 14.58
C PRO A 158 -25.74 18.01 15.35
N ASP A 159 -25.73 17.69 16.64
CA ASP A 159 -26.56 18.36 17.61
C ASP A 159 -26.38 19.83 17.28
N THR A 160 -27.49 20.40 16.81
CA THR A 160 -27.59 21.78 16.41
C THR A 160 -27.39 22.57 17.68
N GLU A 161 -26.14 22.79 18.07
CA GLU A 161 -25.79 23.90 18.91
C GLU A 161 -26.02 25.12 18.00
N PRO A 162 -27.04 25.95 18.28
CA PRO A 162 -27.31 27.10 17.45
C PRO A 162 -26.04 27.95 17.48
N LEU A 163 -25.45 28.16 16.31
CA LEU A 163 -24.37 29.11 16.08
C LEU A 163 -24.78 30.42 16.77
N ALA A 164 -24.21 30.69 17.94
CA ALA A 164 -24.43 31.93 18.65
C ALA A 164 -24.04 33.06 17.70
N ALA A 165 -25.02 33.91 17.36
CA ALA A 165 -24.82 35.01 16.44
C ALA A 165 -23.62 35.86 16.91
N PRO A 166 -22.72 36.30 16.02
CA PRO A 166 -21.64 37.17 16.41
C PRO A 166 -22.22 38.49 16.94
N THR A 167 -22.02 38.75 18.22
CA THR A 167 -22.33 40.04 18.82
C THR A 167 -21.37 41.06 18.22
N VAL A 168 -21.86 41.88 17.29
CA VAL A 168 -21.13 43.02 16.74
C VAL A 168 -20.99 44.06 17.85
N PRO A 169 -19.77 44.45 18.26
CA PRO A 169 -19.60 45.57 19.18
C PRO A 169 -19.90 46.88 18.45
N THR A 170 -21.01 47.52 18.81
CA THR A 170 -21.34 48.89 18.39
C THR A 170 -20.36 49.86 19.07
N ALA A 171 -19.44 50.44 18.30
CA ALA A 171 -18.60 51.54 18.77
C ALA A 171 -19.46 52.83 18.90
N PRO A 172 -19.22 53.67 19.92
CA PRO A 172 -19.91 54.95 20.05
C PRO A 172 -19.38 55.94 19.00
N VAL A 173 -20.31 56.53 18.25
CA VAL A 173 -20.05 57.70 17.40
C VAL A 173 -19.68 58.87 18.31
N ARG A 174 -18.54 59.50 18.04
CA ARG A 174 -18.17 60.82 18.57
C ARG A 174 -18.21 61.84 17.45
#